data_AF-K5CH44-F1
#
_entry.id   AF-K5CH44-F1
#
_cell.length_a   1.000
_cell.length_b   1.000
_cell.length_c   1.000
_cell.angle_alpha   90.00
_cell.angle_beta   90.00
_cell.angle_gamma   90.00
#
_symmetry.space_group_name_H-M   'P 1'
#
loop_
_entity.id
_entity.type
_entity.pdbx_description
1 polymer ?
#
loop_
_entity_poly.entity_id
_entity_poly.type
_entity_poly.pdbx_seq_one_letter_code
_entity_poly.pdbx_strand_id
1 'polypeptide(L)'
;MTSYLYTVTRNEIFNLFKHQKVEQEYEDKIMKAQLIGDLCDEDTSLLENLYYKEVLLLVKMALDQLPPKRRQIFEMSRFEGLSHKEIAEKLQIPLRTVEDHIYKTLTELRKVLMFVILFRFFP
;
A
#
# COMPACT_ATOMS: atom_id res chain seq x y z
N MET A 1 -21.15 -26.80 -14.78
CA MET A 1 -20.39 -26.98 -13.52
C MET A 1 -18.87 -26.81 -13.71
N THR A 2 -18.28 -27.33 -14.78
CA THR A 2 -16.81 -27.34 -15.02
C THR A 2 -16.19 -25.98 -15.35
N SER A 3 -16.91 -25.10 -16.06
CA SER A 3 -16.43 -23.76 -16.42
C SER A 3 -16.19 -22.86 -15.19
N TYR A 4 -17.11 -22.88 -14.21
CA TYR A 4 -17.01 -22.06 -13.00
C TYR A 4 -15.83 -22.51 -12.11
N LEU A 5 -15.65 -23.82 -11.94
CA LEU A 5 -14.51 -24.37 -11.21
C LEU A 5 -13.19 -23.96 -11.88
N TYR A 6 -13.10 -24.06 -13.21
CA TYR A 6 -11.91 -23.64 -13.95
C TYR A 6 -11.58 -22.15 -13.77
N THR A 7 -12.59 -21.27 -13.77
CA THR A 7 -12.38 -19.84 -13.52
C THR A 7 -11.91 -19.56 -12.10
N VAL A 8 -12.51 -20.20 -11.10
CA VAL A 8 -12.10 -20.03 -9.70
C VAL A 8 -10.68 -20.55 -9.48
N THR A 9 -10.38 -21.78 -9.92
CA THR A 9 -9.02 -22.34 -9.78
C THR A 9 -7.98 -21.50 -10.53
N ARG A 10 -8.30 -21.00 -11.73
CA ARG A 10 -7.41 -20.10 -12.48
C ARG A 10 -7.15 -18.80 -11.72
N ASN A 11 -8.20 -18.19 -11.14
CA ASN A 11 -8.05 -16.95 -10.39
C ASN A 11 -7.23 -17.14 -9.12
N GLU A 12 -7.45 -18.24 -8.40
CA GLU A 12 -6.64 -18.62 -7.22
C GLU A 12 -5.17 -18.79 -7.58
N ILE A 13 -4.88 -19.50 -8.67
CA ILE A 13 -3.50 -19.67 -9.17
C ILE A 13 -2.89 -18.30 -9.52
N PHE A 14 -3.63 -17.42 -10.19
CA PHE A 14 -3.16 -16.08 -10.51
C PHE A 14 -2.93 -15.22 -9.26
N ASN A 15 -3.79 -15.33 -8.24
CA ASN A 15 -3.63 -14.63 -6.96
C ASN A 15 -2.38 -15.12 -6.22
N LEU A 16 -2.12 -16.43 -6.19
CA LEU A 16 -0.91 -17.00 -5.61
C LEU A 16 0.36 -16.47 -6.29
N PHE A 17 0.41 -16.49 -7.63
CA PHE A 17 1.56 -15.95 -8.36
C PHE A 17 1.72 -14.44 -8.20
N LYS A 18 0.62 -13.69 -8.08
CA LYS A 18 0.65 -12.26 -7.83
C LYS A 18 1.21 -11.96 -6.44
N HIS A 19 0.83 -12.73 -5.42
CA HIS A 19 1.34 -12.57 -4.06
C HIS A 19 2.84 -12.90 -4.00
N GLN A 20 3.26 -14.04 -4.57
CA GLN A 20 4.67 -14.41 -4.67
C GLN A 20 5.51 -13.36 -5.40
N LYS A 21 4.98 -12.76 -6.47
CA LYS A 21 5.69 -11.72 -7.21
C LYS A 21 5.85 -10.44 -6.39
N VAL A 22 4.86 -10.06 -5.59
CA VAL A 22 4.95 -8.90 -4.70
C VAL A 22 5.94 -9.16 -3.56
N GLU A 23 5.94 -10.36 -2.98
CA GLU A 23 6.95 -10.77 -1.99
C GLU A 23 8.36 -10.78 -2.61
N GLN A 24 8.55 -11.37 -3.79
CA GLN A 24 9.84 -11.32 -4.50
C GLN A 24 10.29 -9.90 -4.82
N GLU A 25 9.39 -9.03 -5.28
CA GLU A 25 9.73 -7.63 -5.56
C GLU A 25 10.07 -6.85 -4.28
N TYR A 26 9.53 -7.25 -3.13
CA TYR A 26 9.85 -6.68 -1.82
C TYR A 26 11.22 -7.18 -1.33
N GLU A 27 11.47 -8.48 -1.39
CA GLU A 27 12.76 -9.10 -1.06
C GLU A 27 13.88 -8.59 -1.98
N ASP A 28 13.64 -8.49 -3.29
CA ASP A 28 14.60 -7.91 -4.25
C ASP A 28 14.89 -6.44 -3.96
N LYS A 29 13.89 -5.68 -3.48
CA LYS A 29 14.08 -4.28 -3.07
C LYS A 29 14.88 -4.17 -1.79
N ILE A 30 14.63 -5.04 -0.80
CA ILE A 30 15.42 -5.09 0.44
C ILE A 30 16.85 -5.50 0.13
N MET A 31 17.06 -6.54 -0.68
CA MET A 31 18.37 -7.02 -1.07
C MET A 31 19.15 -5.98 -1.89
N LYS A 32 18.49 -5.25 -2.82
CA LYS A 32 19.11 -4.11 -3.51
C LYS A 32 19.37 -2.93 -2.59
N ALA A 33 18.48 -2.65 -1.63
CA ALA A 33 18.70 -1.59 -0.65
C ALA A 33 19.88 -1.92 0.29
N GLN A 34 20.05 -3.19 0.68
CA GLN A 34 21.22 -3.66 1.43
C GLN A 34 22.51 -3.58 0.60
N LEU A 35 22.47 -3.99 -0.67
CA LEU A 35 23.63 -3.93 -1.56
C LEU A 35 24.05 -2.48 -1.89
N ILE A 36 23.10 -1.55 -1.95
CA ILE A 36 23.35 -0.10 -2.12
C ILE A 36 23.82 0.53 -0.79
N GLY A 37 23.34 0.03 0.35
CA GLY A 37 23.71 0.49 1.69
C GLY A 37 25.20 0.34 2.03
N ASP A 38 25.89 -0.63 1.43
CA ASP A 38 27.34 -0.83 1.61
C ASP A 38 28.20 0.09 0.70
N LEU A 39 27.59 0.78 -0.27
CA LEU A 39 28.30 1.57 -1.30
C LEU A 39 28.04 3.08 -1.23
N CYS A 40 27.11 3.54 -0.40
CA CYS A 40 26.75 4.95 -0.29
C CYS A 40 26.99 5.46 1.14
N ASP A 41 27.84 6.49 1.25
CA ASP A 41 28.21 7.25 2.45
C ASP A 41 27.18 7.14 3.61
N GLU A 42 27.63 6.60 4.76
CA GLU A 42 26.81 6.33 5.95
C GLU A 42 25.92 7.53 6.37
N ASP A 43 26.40 8.76 6.18
CA ASP A 43 25.66 9.99 6.51
C ASP A 43 24.48 10.27 5.58
N THR A 44 24.59 9.96 4.28
CA THR A 44 23.50 10.15 3.31
C THR A 44 22.43 9.09 3.53
N SER A 45 22.83 7.85 3.80
CA SER A 45 21.94 6.75 4.16
C SER A 45 21.17 7.02 5.46
N LEU A 46 21.81 7.62 6.46
CA LEU A 46 21.17 7.95 7.74
C LEU A 46 20.14 9.07 7.60
N LEU A 47 20.44 10.10 6.81
CA LEU A 47 19.52 11.20 6.54
C LEU A 47 18.33 10.74 5.69
N GLU A 48 18.54 9.91 4.67
CA GLU A 48 17.45 9.30 3.89
C GLU A 48 16.57 8.39 4.74
N ASN A 49 17.16 7.59 5.63
CA ASN A 49 16.42 6.77 6.59
C ASN A 49 15.57 7.61 7.56
N LEU A 50 16.09 8.75 8.01
CA LEU A 50 15.33 9.66 8.88
C LEU A 50 14.12 10.24 8.14
N TYR A 51 14.32 10.78 6.93
CA TYR A 51 13.21 11.30 6.12
C TYR A 51 12.16 10.23 5.80
N TYR A 52 12.61 9.01 5.50
CA TYR A 52 11.70 7.89 5.28
C TYR A 52 10.81 7.63 6.50
N LYS A 53 11.40 7.60 7.71
CA LYS A 53 10.65 7.40 8.96
C LYS A 53 9.66 8.53 9.23
N GLU A 54 10.04 9.77 8.97
CA GLU A 54 9.15 10.94 9.13
C GLU A 54 7.95 10.88 8.19
N VAL A 55 8.19 10.59 6.90
CA VAL A 55 7.12 10.43 5.90
C VAL A 55 6.20 9.28 6.28
N LEU A 56 6.74 8.16 6.74
CA LEU A 56 5.96 7.00 7.16
C LEU A 56 5.11 7.30 8.40
N LEU A 57 5.65 8.07 9.37
CA LEU A 57 4.89 8.55 10.52
C LEU A 57 3.73 9.44 10.10
N LEU A 58 3.95 10.37 9.16
CA LEU A 58 2.91 11.25 8.63
C LEU A 58 1.79 10.48 7.93
N VAL A 59 2.15 9.47 7.13
CA VAL A 59 1.17 8.57 6.51
C VAL A 59 0.36 7.83 7.57
N LYS A 60 1.03 7.29 8.60
CA LYS A 60 0.34 6.60 9.70
C LYS A 60 -0.63 7.52 10.44
N MET A 61 -0.21 8.73 10.78
CA MET A 61 -1.06 9.74 11.41
C MET A 61 -2.25 10.11 10.52
N ALA A 62 -2.05 10.25 9.21
CA ALA A 62 -3.14 10.54 8.28
C ALA A 62 -4.15 9.39 8.19
N LEU A 63 -3.67 8.13 8.18
CA LEU A 63 -4.53 6.95 8.25
C LEU A 63 -5.31 6.91 9.58
N ASP A 64 -4.68 7.32 10.68
CA ASP A 64 -5.28 7.39 12.02
C ASP A 64 -6.42 8.40 12.15
N GLN A 65 -6.51 9.38 11.26
CA GLN A 65 -7.62 10.33 11.18
C GLN A 65 -8.79 9.82 10.31
N LEU A 66 -8.62 8.71 9.59
CA LEU A 66 -9.70 8.17 8.75
C LEU A 66 -10.77 7.49 9.61
N PRO A 67 -12.04 7.54 9.18
CA PRO A 67 -13.10 6.74 9.77
C PRO A 67 -12.71 5.25 9.80
N PRO A 68 -13.00 4.50 10.89
CA PRO A 68 -12.50 3.13 11.08
C PRO A 68 -12.76 2.22 9.88
N LYS A 69 -13.97 2.28 9.31
CA LYS A 69 -14.35 1.45 8.15
C LYS A 69 -13.55 1.78 6.89
N ARG A 70 -13.20 3.05 6.68
CA ARG A 70 -12.38 3.49 5.54
C ARG A 70 -10.93 3.07 5.71
N ARG A 71 -10.40 3.16 6.93
CA ARG A 71 -9.06 2.66 7.27
C ARG A 71 -8.98 1.16 7.04
N GLN A 72 -9.91 0.39 7.59
CA GLN A 72 -10.00 -1.05 7.42
C GLN A 72 -9.99 -1.45 5.93
N ILE A 73 -10.80 -0.79 5.09
CA ILE A 73 -10.84 -1.07 3.65
C ILE A 73 -9.47 -0.80 2.99
N PHE A 74 -8.80 0.28 3.38
CA PHE A 74 -7.47 0.59 2.86
C PHE A 74 -6.41 -0.42 3.29
N GLU A 75 -6.42 -0.83 4.56
CA GLU A 75 -5.51 -1.82 5.12
C GLU A 75 -5.70 -3.19 4.46
N MET A 76 -6.96 -3.63 4.29
CA MET A 76 -7.29 -4.86 3.56
C MET A 76 -6.75 -4.83 2.12
N SER A 77 -6.78 -3.68 1.45
CA SER A 77 -6.28 -3.57 0.09
C SER A 77 -4.75 -3.46 -0.01
N ARG A 78 -4.10 -2.79 0.93
CA ARG A 78 -2.67 -2.43 0.83
C ARG A 78 -1.76 -3.32 1.66
N PHE A 79 -2.21 -3.77 2.82
CA PHE A 79 -1.43 -4.62 3.72
C PHE A 79 -1.83 -6.09 3.62
N GLU A 80 -3.13 -6.40 3.49
CA GLU A 80 -3.58 -7.79 3.28
C GLU A 80 -3.59 -8.20 1.80
N GLY A 81 -3.40 -7.25 0.87
CA GLY A 81 -3.32 -7.53 -0.57
C GLY A 81 -4.64 -7.93 -1.24
N LEU A 82 -5.78 -7.79 -0.56
CA LEU A 82 -7.10 -8.14 -1.09
C LEU A 82 -7.52 -7.22 -2.24
N SER A 83 -8.11 -7.80 -3.28
CA SER A 83 -8.76 -7.06 -4.36
C SER A 83 -10.01 -6.36 -3.86
N HIS A 84 -10.43 -5.30 -4.55
CA HIS A 84 -11.64 -4.57 -4.17
C HIS A 84 -12.90 -5.46 -4.18
N LYS A 85 -12.93 -6.50 -5.02
CA LYS A 85 -14.02 -7.49 -5.07
C LYS A 85 -14.04 -8.37 -3.83
N GLU A 86 -12.90 -8.93 -3.45
CA GLU A 86 -12.77 -9.74 -2.23
C GLU A 86 -13.13 -8.93 -0.99
N ILE A 87 -12.75 -7.64 -0.93
CA ILE A 87 -13.14 -6.73 0.16
C ILE A 87 -14.65 -6.48 0.17
N ALA A 88 -15.25 -6.24 -1.00
CA ALA A 88 -16.69 -6.01 -1.13
C ALA A 88 -17.50 -7.21 -0.66
N GLU A 89 -17.07 -8.41 -1.03
CA GLU A 89 -17.66 -9.69 -0.60
C GLU A 89 -17.48 -9.91 0.91
N LYS A 90 -16.26 -9.74 1.42
CA LYS A 90 -15.92 -9.96 2.84
C LYS A 90 -16.65 -8.99 3.78
N LEU A 91 -16.86 -7.74 3.36
CA LEU A 91 -17.55 -6.72 4.15
C LEU A 91 -19.04 -6.57 3.81
N GLN A 92 -19.54 -7.33 2.84
CA GLN A 92 -20.92 -7.26 2.33
C GLN A 92 -21.35 -5.82 1.97
N ILE A 93 -20.50 -5.11 1.23
CA ILE A 93 -20.77 -3.76 0.73
C ILE A 93 -20.59 -3.69 -0.79
N PRO A 94 -21.22 -2.72 -1.49
CA PRO A 94 -21.05 -2.60 -2.93
C PRO A 94 -19.58 -2.39 -3.32
N LEU A 95 -19.13 -3.02 -4.40
CA LEU A 95 -17.78 -2.83 -4.97
C LEU A 95 -17.47 -1.35 -5.17
N ARG A 96 -18.44 -0.58 -5.65
CA ARG A 96 -18.29 0.86 -5.86
C ARG A 96 -17.98 1.63 -4.57
N THR A 97 -18.55 1.19 -3.45
CA THR A 97 -18.27 1.77 -2.12
C THR A 97 -16.83 1.48 -1.69
N VAL A 98 -16.30 0.29 -1.97
CA VAL A 98 -14.88 -0.03 -1.72
C VAL A 98 -13.97 0.86 -2.56
N GLU A 99 -14.23 0.98 -3.86
CA GLU A 99 -13.48 1.85 -4.78
C GLU A 99 -13.49 3.30 -4.31
N ASP A 100 -14.66 3.82 -3.92
CA ASP A 100 -14.82 5.18 -3.41
C ASP A 100 -14.04 5.40 -2.11
N HIS A 101 -14.04 4.41 -1.20
CA HIS A 101 -13.26 4.49 0.03
C HIS A 101 -11.75 4.53 -0.26
N ILE A 102 -11.26 3.67 -1.14
CA ILE A 102 -9.84 3.66 -1.55
C ILE A 102 -9.46 4.98 -2.22
N TYR A 103 -10.27 5.46 -3.17
CA TYR A 103 -10.03 6.72 -3.86
C TYR A 103 -9.96 7.90 -2.88
N LYS A 104 -10.94 8.02 -1.99
CA LYS A 104 -10.97 9.08 -0.97
C LYS A 104 -9.75 9.01 -0.06
N THR A 105 -9.35 7.83 0.40
CA THR A 105 -8.14 7.66 1.21
C THR A 105 -6.89 8.14 0.48
N LEU A 106 -6.69 7.74 -0.78
CA LEU A 106 -5.52 8.15 -1.56
C LEU A 106 -5.49 9.67 -1.81
N THR A 107 -6.65 10.29 -2.04
CA THR A 107 -6.75 11.75 -2.18
C THR A 107 -6.35 12.46 -0.90
N GLU A 108 -6.79 11.98 0.28
CA GLU A 108 -6.40 12.57 1.57
C GLU A 108 -4.89 12.40 1.84
N LEU A 109 -4.34 11.20 1.61
CA LEU A 109 -2.90 10.96 1.76
C LEU A 109 -2.08 11.87 0.83
N ARG A 110 -2.53 12.06 -0.41
CA ARG A 110 -1.86 12.95 -1.37
C ARG A 110 -1.87 14.40 -0.89
N LYS A 111 -2.96 14.89 -0.32
CA LYS A 111 -3.03 16.26 0.22
C LYS A 111 -2.03 16.48 1.35
N VAL A 112 -1.96 15.54 2.30
CA VAL A 112 -1.02 15.60 3.42
C VAL A 112 0.42 15.63 2.91
N LEU A 113 0.77 14.72 2.01
CA LEU A 113 2.12 14.65 1.44
C LEU A 113 2.44 15.90 0.62
N MET A 114 1.49 16.41 -0.18
CA MET A 114 1.68 17.63 -0.96
C MET A 114 1.88 18.86 -0.06
N PHE A 115 1.15 18.98 1.04
CA PHE A 115 1.34 20.05 2.00
C PHE A 115 2.73 20.02 2.63
N VAL A 116 3.20 18.82 3.02
CA VAL A 116 4.55 18.63 3.58
C VAL A 116 5.62 19.02 2.57
N ILE A 117 5.47 18.58 1.30
CA ILE A 117 6.37 18.95 0.21
C ILE A 117 6.35 20.48 0.01
N LEU A 118 5.18 21.11 -0.10
CA LEU A 118 5.07 22.55 -0.32
C LEU A 118 5.72 23.35 0.82
N PHE A 119 5.42 23.02 2.08
CA PHE A 119 6.00 23.70 3.25
C PHE A 119 7.53 23.52 3.33
N ARG A 120 8.05 22.42 2.79
CA ARG A 120 9.48 22.12 2.75
C ARG A 120 10.22 22.89 1.65
N PHE A 121 9.58 23.08 0.49
CA PHE A 121 10.19 23.73 -0.69
C PHE A 121 9.91 25.25 -0.76
N PHE A 122 8.84 25.72 -0.12
CA PHE A 122 8.45 27.12 -0.03
C PHE A 122 8.26 27.48 1.46
N PRO A 123 9.32 27.92 2.15
CA PRO A 123 9.23 28.42 3.52
C PRO A 123 8.49 29.75 3.62
#